data_AF-A0A942RPX2-F1
#
_entry.id   AF-A0A942RPX2-F1
#
_cell.length_a   1.000
_cell.length_b   1.000
_cell.length_c   1.000
_cell.angle_alpha   90.00
_cell.angle_beta   90.00
_cell.angle_gamma   90.00
#
_symmetry.space_group_name_H-M   'P 1'
#
loop_
_entity.id
_entity.type
_entity.pdbx_description
1 polymer ?
#
loop_
_entity_poly.entity_id
_entity_poly.type
_entity_poly.pdbx_seq_one_letter_code
_entity_poly.pdbx_strand_id
1 'polypeptide(L)'
;MKREHTNTLPSGLEDVSMLRSALPQLEVAMEQRETYIKALEKTIDVLKDELPQNTRSTFRQSFYINDMMTFHRRSCSLSVSKSYQEHFELLRTFVSEIFPVVDINIFSFDGQNFKTLLSSYHNLTQEFERYRESGVIRWVVDEKSLIVLSPVESVAFDKRSMVILPLVIGHIVIGCVILLVEKKPEDFSVLHRRILSVLAYQSAIGLFHLQKQQEKVLDTAELKNVVAASLKKLNYQEVTIECSNEVYIHNLKVVSEIINALFEKILQHQISKVKIFQTAYYAVVQLEINRSFNSIERLKVVQKSVRSYYGDITLGQRENDSILTLFLPLRSEYVQ
;
A
#
# COMPACT_ATOMS: atom_id res chain seq x y z
N MET A 1 38.91 -50.62 91.77
CA MET A 1 37.81 -50.74 90.79
C MET A 1 37.12 -49.39 90.69
N LYS A 2 36.80 -48.94 89.46
CA LYS A 2 36.15 -47.65 89.08
C LYS A 2 37.11 -46.47 88.92
N ARG A 3 37.02 -45.63 87.88
CA ARG A 3 36.41 -45.69 86.54
C ARG A 3 37.02 -44.44 85.85
N GLU A 4 37.64 -44.61 84.70
CA GLU A 4 38.09 -43.50 83.86
C GLU A 4 36.88 -42.71 83.35
N HIS A 5 36.86 -41.40 83.57
CA HIS A 5 35.93 -40.48 82.93
C HIS A 5 36.69 -39.70 81.84
N THR A 6 36.61 -40.23 80.63
CA THR A 6 36.89 -39.51 79.39
C THR A 6 35.84 -38.42 79.20
N ASN A 7 36.21 -37.16 79.45
CA ASN A 7 35.44 -35.99 79.06
C ASN A 7 35.62 -35.76 77.55
N THR A 8 34.67 -36.26 76.75
CA THR A 8 34.46 -35.81 75.38
C THR A 8 33.77 -34.45 75.42
N LEU A 9 34.43 -33.40 74.89
CA LEU A 9 33.82 -32.09 74.68
C LEU A 9 32.60 -32.21 73.73
N PRO A 10 31.52 -31.44 73.97
CA PRO A 10 30.32 -31.48 73.15
C PRO A 10 30.56 -30.82 71.78
N SER A 11 30.02 -31.46 70.75
CA SER A 11 30.08 -31.19 69.30
C SER A 11 29.38 -29.89 68.84
N GLY A 12 29.38 -28.83 69.65
CA GLY A 12 28.73 -27.55 69.33
C GLY A 12 29.67 -26.45 68.80
N LEU A 13 30.98 -26.73 68.69
CA LEU A 13 31.99 -25.77 68.22
C LEU A 13 32.28 -25.88 66.71
N GLU A 14 31.92 -26.97 66.05
CA GLU A 14 32.06 -27.12 64.59
C GLU A 14 31.08 -26.22 63.83
N ASP A 15 29.85 -26.03 64.33
CA ASP A 15 28.83 -25.15 63.71
C ASP A 15 29.23 -23.67 63.67
N VAL A 16 29.92 -23.18 64.71
CA VAL A 16 30.39 -21.78 64.75
C VAL A 16 31.56 -21.54 63.79
N SER A 17 32.37 -22.58 63.55
CA SER A 17 33.48 -22.52 62.59
C SER A 17 32.98 -22.52 61.14
N MET A 18 31.94 -23.31 60.84
CA MET A 18 31.29 -23.29 59.52
C MET A 18 30.60 -21.95 59.26
N LEU A 19 29.87 -21.40 60.24
CA LEU A 19 29.23 -20.08 60.12
C LEU A 19 30.25 -18.95 59.90
N ARG A 20 31.40 -19.00 60.60
CA ARG A 20 32.50 -18.04 60.37
C ARG A 20 33.12 -18.14 58.98
N SER A 21 33.16 -19.34 58.40
CA SER A 21 33.69 -19.55 57.04
C SER A 21 32.69 -19.17 55.93
N ALA A 22 31.38 -19.25 56.22
CA ALA A 22 30.31 -18.94 55.28
C ALA A 22 29.96 -17.43 55.22
N LEU A 23 30.23 -16.68 56.29
CA LEU A 23 29.91 -15.24 56.39
C LEU A 23 30.55 -14.38 55.29
N PRO A 24 31.85 -14.51 54.97
CA PRO A 24 32.47 -13.75 53.89
C PRO A 24 31.88 -14.08 52.51
N GLN A 25 31.49 -15.34 52.29
CA GLN A 25 30.85 -15.76 51.03
C GLN A 25 29.44 -15.18 50.90
N LEU A 26 28.72 -15.06 52.02
CA LEU A 26 27.41 -14.43 52.08
C LEU A 26 27.52 -12.92 51.78
N GLU A 27 28.50 -12.23 52.36
CA GLU A 27 28.77 -10.81 52.11
C GLU A 27 29.06 -10.54 50.63
N VAL A 28 29.94 -11.33 50.02
CA VAL A 28 30.22 -11.24 48.58
C VAL A 28 28.98 -11.52 47.73
N ALA A 29 28.18 -12.52 48.10
CA ALA A 29 26.93 -12.82 47.39
C ALA A 29 25.88 -11.71 47.53
N MET A 30 25.83 -11.04 48.69
CA MET A 30 24.95 -9.89 48.92
C MET A 30 25.38 -8.69 48.10
N GLU A 31 26.68 -8.38 48.05
CA GLU A 31 27.23 -7.27 47.26
C GLU A 31 27.02 -7.47 45.75
N GLN A 32 27.20 -8.70 45.26
CA GLN A 32 26.91 -9.06 43.87
C GLN A 32 25.43 -8.89 43.53
N ARG A 33 24.53 -9.31 44.43
CA ARG A 33 23.08 -9.15 44.24
C ARG A 33 22.67 -7.68 44.27
N GLU A 34 23.24 -6.88 45.16
CA GLU A 34 22.97 -5.44 45.23
C GLU A 34 23.39 -4.74 43.93
N THR A 35 24.56 -5.09 43.40
CA THR A 35 25.05 -4.57 42.11
C THR A 35 24.13 -4.97 40.96
N TYR A 36 23.65 -6.21 40.95
CA TYR A 36 22.71 -6.69 39.93
C TYR A 36 21.35 -5.99 40.01
N ILE A 37 20.81 -5.79 41.21
CA ILE A 37 19.57 -5.04 41.42
C ILE A 37 19.71 -3.61 40.88
N LYS A 38 20.79 -2.92 41.21
CA LYS A 38 21.08 -1.57 40.69
C LYS A 38 21.18 -1.53 39.16
N ALA A 39 21.76 -2.55 38.55
CA ALA A 39 21.84 -2.65 37.08
C ALA A 39 20.46 -2.87 36.44
N LEU A 40 19.61 -3.70 37.06
CA LEU A 40 18.24 -3.93 36.61
C LEU A 40 17.37 -2.68 36.78
N GLU A 41 17.47 -1.97 37.91
CA GLU A 41 16.76 -0.70 38.15
C GLU A 41 17.11 0.32 37.07
N LYS A 42 18.40 0.48 36.76
CA LYS A 42 18.86 1.37 35.69
C LYS A 42 18.30 0.95 34.32
N THR A 43 18.21 -0.34 34.05
CA THR A 43 17.64 -0.85 32.78
C THR A 43 16.14 -0.58 32.71
N ILE A 44 15.43 -0.76 33.83
CA ILE A 44 14.00 -0.45 33.93
C ILE A 44 13.75 1.04 33.70
N ASP A 45 14.59 1.93 34.25
CA ASP A 45 14.45 3.37 34.04
C ASP A 45 14.71 3.77 32.59
N VAL A 46 15.74 3.22 31.94
CA VAL A 46 15.97 3.41 30.49
C VAL A 46 14.77 2.94 29.68
N LEU A 47 14.24 1.74 29.97
CA LEU A 47 13.08 1.21 29.25
C LEU A 47 11.80 2.03 29.50
N LYS A 48 11.62 2.56 30.71
CA LYS A 48 10.51 3.47 31.05
C LYS A 48 10.60 4.80 30.31
N ASP A 49 11.80 5.31 30.05
CA ASP A 49 12.02 6.52 29.28
C ASP A 49 11.83 6.30 27.76
N GLU A 50 12.16 5.10 27.26
CA GLU A 50 11.98 4.73 25.84
C GLU A 50 10.51 4.41 25.47
N LEU A 51 9.75 3.80 26.37
CA LEU A 51 8.33 3.44 26.18
C LEU A 51 7.42 4.60 25.72
N PRO A 52 7.44 5.79 26.36
CA PRO A 52 6.63 6.93 25.92
C PRO A 52 7.11 7.52 24.59
N GLN A 53 8.40 7.42 24.26
CA GLN A 53 8.90 7.83 22.95
C GLN A 53 8.38 6.90 21.84
N ASN A 54 8.37 5.60 22.09
CA ASN A 54 7.90 4.60 21.13
C ASN A 54 6.36 4.59 21.00
N THR A 55 5.64 4.87 22.09
CA THR A 55 4.18 5.01 22.06
C THR A 55 3.77 6.29 21.32
N ARG A 56 4.53 7.39 21.48
CA ARG A 56 4.33 8.64 20.72
C ARG A 56 4.69 8.49 19.25
N SER A 57 5.73 7.72 18.89
CA SER A 57 6.06 7.44 17.49
C SER A 57 4.97 6.58 16.84
N THR A 58 4.46 5.57 17.55
CA THR A 58 3.38 4.69 17.06
C THR A 58 2.06 5.46 16.91
N PHE A 59 1.71 6.34 17.84
CA PHE A 59 0.52 7.19 17.74
C PHE A 59 0.62 8.23 16.62
N ARG A 60 1.80 8.83 16.42
CA ARG A 60 2.03 9.70 15.26
C ARG A 60 1.91 8.91 13.96
N GLN A 61 2.50 7.71 13.88
CA GLN A 61 2.39 6.83 12.72
C GLN A 61 0.94 6.43 12.41
N SER A 62 0.13 6.08 13.40
CA SER A 62 -1.28 5.72 13.16
C SER A 62 -2.11 6.91 12.67
N PHE A 63 -1.86 8.11 13.18
CA PHE A 63 -2.46 9.35 12.67
C PHE A 63 -2.09 9.58 11.19
N TYR A 64 -0.81 9.46 10.85
CA TYR A 64 -0.34 9.57 9.46
C TYR A 64 -0.89 8.47 8.54
N ILE A 65 -1.11 7.25 9.03
CA ILE A 65 -1.71 6.16 8.25
C ILE A 65 -3.16 6.51 7.91
N ASN A 66 -3.94 7.02 8.86
CA ASN A 66 -5.33 7.37 8.61
C ASN A 66 -5.47 8.52 7.60
N ASP A 67 -4.59 9.53 7.70
CA ASP A 67 -4.50 10.63 6.74
C ASP A 67 -4.05 10.13 5.36
N MET A 68 -3.09 9.19 5.31
CA MET A 68 -2.65 8.59 4.06
C MET A 68 -3.76 7.73 3.42
N MET A 69 -4.57 7.03 4.23
CA MET A 69 -5.69 6.21 3.74
C MET A 69 -6.84 7.08 3.23
N THR A 70 -7.18 8.17 3.92
CA THR A 70 -8.17 9.13 3.44
C THR A 70 -7.67 9.83 2.18
N PHE A 71 -6.39 10.22 2.12
CA PHE A 71 -5.77 10.74 0.91
C PHE A 71 -5.82 9.73 -0.25
N HIS A 72 -5.44 8.47 -0.01
CA HIS A 72 -5.48 7.40 -1.00
C HIS A 72 -6.91 7.20 -1.54
N ARG A 73 -7.92 7.10 -0.66
CA ARG A 73 -9.31 6.95 -1.07
C ARG A 73 -9.78 8.11 -1.95
N ARG A 74 -9.40 9.35 -1.61
CA ARG A 74 -9.72 10.52 -2.43
C ARG A 74 -9.00 10.45 -3.77
N SER A 75 -7.72 10.07 -3.78
CA SER A 75 -6.92 9.95 -5.02
C SER A 75 -7.43 8.90 -6.00
N CYS A 76 -8.24 7.94 -5.56
CA CYS A 76 -8.90 6.98 -6.46
C CYS A 76 -9.81 7.67 -7.50
N SER A 77 -10.26 8.90 -7.28
CA SER A 77 -11.01 9.65 -8.30
C SER A 77 -10.20 9.88 -9.59
N LEU A 78 -8.85 9.93 -9.50
CA LEU A 78 -7.97 9.99 -10.66
C LEU A 78 -8.14 8.78 -11.58
N SER A 79 -8.42 7.60 -11.01
CA SER A 79 -8.58 6.36 -11.79
C SER A 79 -9.89 6.31 -12.60
N VAL A 80 -10.87 7.16 -12.27
CA VAL A 80 -12.23 7.19 -12.84
C VAL A 80 -12.50 8.49 -13.62
N SER A 81 -11.47 9.31 -13.86
CA SER A 81 -11.59 10.53 -14.65
C SER A 81 -12.16 10.24 -16.04
N LYS A 82 -13.08 11.09 -16.54
CA LYS A 82 -13.77 10.89 -17.83
C LYS A 82 -13.05 11.52 -19.01
N SER A 83 -12.14 12.44 -18.75
CA SER A 83 -11.34 13.11 -19.77
C SER A 83 -9.94 13.40 -19.27
N TYR A 84 -9.01 13.62 -20.21
CA TYR A 84 -7.64 14.03 -19.89
C TYR A 84 -7.61 15.35 -19.11
N GLN A 85 -8.43 16.34 -19.49
CA GLN A 85 -8.48 17.63 -18.80
C GLN A 85 -8.97 17.49 -17.35
N GLU A 86 -10.03 16.72 -17.11
CA GLU A 86 -10.52 16.46 -15.76
C GLU A 86 -9.46 15.75 -14.92
N HIS A 87 -8.77 14.76 -15.50
CA HIS A 87 -7.67 14.05 -14.84
C HIS A 87 -6.55 15.02 -14.43
N PHE A 88 -6.20 15.94 -15.32
CA PHE A 88 -5.18 16.93 -15.10
C PHE A 88 -5.50 17.86 -13.93
N GLU A 89 -6.72 18.42 -13.90
CA GLU A 89 -7.15 19.31 -12.83
C GLU A 89 -7.25 18.60 -11.49
N LEU A 90 -7.74 17.35 -11.47
CA LEU A 90 -7.76 16.53 -10.26
C LEU A 90 -6.35 16.27 -9.74
N LEU A 91 -5.43 15.87 -10.62
CA LEU A 91 -4.04 15.59 -10.23
C LEU A 91 -3.38 16.87 -9.69
N ARG A 92 -3.56 17.99 -10.39
CA ARG A 92 -3.06 19.29 -9.94
C ARG A 92 -3.62 19.65 -8.57
N THR A 93 -4.92 19.44 -8.34
CA THR A 93 -5.58 19.68 -7.05
C THR A 93 -4.95 18.84 -5.95
N PHE A 94 -4.81 17.53 -6.14
CA PHE A 94 -4.21 16.64 -5.15
C PHE A 94 -2.75 16.94 -4.84
N VAL A 95 -1.96 17.28 -5.86
CA VAL A 95 -0.56 17.67 -5.62
C VAL A 95 -0.52 19.03 -4.91
N SER A 96 -1.44 19.96 -5.23
CA SER A 96 -1.54 21.28 -4.60
C SER A 96 -1.94 21.22 -3.12
N GLU A 97 -2.68 20.19 -2.69
CA GLU A 97 -2.96 19.94 -1.27
C GLU A 97 -1.69 19.61 -0.47
N ILE A 98 -0.65 19.06 -1.12
CA ILE A 98 0.58 18.61 -0.45
C ILE A 98 1.71 19.62 -0.63
N PHE A 99 1.82 20.22 -1.82
CA PHE A 99 2.88 21.15 -2.18
C PHE A 99 2.30 22.35 -2.93
N PRO A 100 2.87 23.56 -2.78
CA PRO A 100 2.60 24.65 -3.72
C PRO A 100 3.10 24.27 -5.13
N VAL A 101 2.18 23.88 -6.01
CA VAL A 101 2.49 23.50 -7.40
C VAL A 101 2.53 24.74 -8.26
N VAL A 102 3.68 24.98 -8.89
CA VAL A 102 3.83 26.01 -9.92
C VAL A 102 3.26 25.50 -11.24
N ASP A 103 3.66 24.29 -11.63
CA ASP A 103 3.34 23.76 -12.95
C ASP A 103 3.34 22.22 -12.98
N ILE A 104 2.62 21.65 -13.95
CA ILE A 104 2.50 20.21 -14.15
C ILE A 104 2.32 19.87 -15.62
N ASN A 105 3.10 18.91 -16.12
CA ASN A 105 2.93 18.33 -17.46
C ASN A 105 2.83 16.81 -17.38
N ILE A 106 2.06 16.22 -18.29
CA ILE A 106 1.88 14.78 -18.42
C ILE A 106 2.35 14.34 -19.79
N PHE A 107 3.23 13.35 -19.82
CA PHE A 107 3.77 12.75 -21.03
C PHE A 107 3.37 11.28 -21.09
N SER A 108 2.91 10.84 -22.26
CA SER A 108 2.72 9.43 -22.60
C SER A 108 4.01 8.86 -23.17
N PHE A 109 4.24 7.57 -22.95
CA PHE A 109 5.38 6.81 -23.46
C PHE A 109 4.87 5.59 -24.24
N ASP A 110 5.26 5.49 -25.50
CA ASP A 110 4.87 4.38 -26.39
C ASP A 110 5.91 3.23 -26.42
N GLY A 111 6.95 3.31 -25.58
CA GLY A 111 8.07 2.37 -25.56
C GLY A 111 9.33 2.91 -26.23
N GLN A 112 9.23 3.94 -27.07
CA GLN A 112 10.38 4.54 -27.74
C GLN A 112 10.42 6.06 -27.57
N ASN A 113 9.27 6.71 -27.67
CA ASN A 113 9.12 8.14 -27.68
C ASN A 113 8.14 8.61 -26.62
N PHE A 114 8.43 9.81 -26.11
CA PHE A 114 7.49 10.54 -25.28
C PHE A 114 6.66 11.48 -26.13
N LYS A 115 5.36 11.51 -25.85
CA LYS A 115 4.42 12.47 -26.43
C LYS A 115 3.72 13.20 -25.31
N THR A 116 3.76 14.53 -25.34
CA THR A 116 3.01 15.38 -24.41
C THR A 116 1.51 15.10 -24.57
N LEU A 117 0.88 14.66 -23.50
CA LEU A 117 -0.57 14.52 -23.44
C LEU A 117 -1.20 15.87 -23.09
N LEU A 118 -0.66 16.51 -22.06
CA LEU A 118 -1.15 17.76 -21.50
C LEU A 118 0.03 18.59 -20.99
N SER A 119 0.02 19.87 -21.31
CA SER A 119 1.03 20.84 -20.89
C SER A 119 0.35 22.07 -20.34
N SER A 120 0.71 22.49 -19.13
CA SER A 120 0.24 23.78 -18.58
C SER A 120 1.10 24.95 -19.07
N TYR A 121 2.41 24.74 -19.28
CA TYR A 121 3.32 25.80 -19.76
C TYR A 121 4.45 25.26 -20.66
N HIS A 122 4.92 26.08 -21.61
CA HIS A 122 5.97 25.69 -22.56
C HIS A 122 7.34 25.43 -21.94
N ASN A 123 7.67 26.10 -20.83
CA ASN A 123 9.00 26.01 -20.22
C ASN A 123 9.27 24.62 -19.61
N LEU A 124 8.25 23.96 -19.06
CA LEU A 124 8.40 22.63 -18.46
C LEU A 124 8.65 21.54 -19.51
N THR A 125 8.14 21.73 -20.72
CA THR A 125 8.42 20.83 -21.86
C THR A 125 9.87 20.95 -22.33
N GLN A 126 10.45 22.15 -22.34
CA GLN A 126 11.87 22.33 -22.67
C GLN A 126 12.78 21.68 -21.63
N GLU A 127 12.47 21.86 -20.35
CA GLU A 127 13.19 21.18 -19.26
C GLU A 127 13.07 19.66 -19.38
N PHE A 128 11.89 19.13 -19.72
CA PHE A 128 11.72 17.70 -19.97
C PHE A 128 12.67 17.18 -21.04
N GLU A 129 12.76 17.85 -22.19
CA GLU A 129 13.65 17.41 -23.27
C GLU A 129 15.12 17.47 -22.84
N ARG A 130 15.54 18.46 -22.05
CA ARG A 130 16.89 18.49 -21.45
C ARG A 130 17.15 17.28 -20.54
N TYR A 131 16.20 16.92 -19.68
CA TYR A 131 16.31 15.72 -18.86
C TYR A 131 16.25 14.42 -19.68
N ARG A 132 15.58 14.45 -20.82
CA ARG A 132 15.54 13.32 -21.75
C ARG A 132 16.88 13.11 -22.42
N GLU A 133 17.49 14.20 -22.93
CA GLU A 133 18.81 14.19 -23.58
C GLU A 133 19.93 13.79 -22.63
N SER A 134 19.87 14.23 -21.37
CA SER A 134 20.84 13.84 -20.33
C SER A 134 20.66 12.40 -19.81
N GLY A 135 19.61 11.69 -20.23
CA GLY A 135 19.34 10.31 -19.82
C GLY A 135 18.61 10.16 -18.49
N VAL A 136 18.25 11.26 -17.82
CA VAL A 136 17.49 11.24 -16.56
C VAL A 136 16.11 10.61 -16.75
N ILE A 137 15.39 10.99 -17.82
CA ILE A 137 14.07 10.40 -18.11
C ILE A 137 14.17 8.90 -18.38
N ARG A 138 15.24 8.47 -19.08
CA ARG A 138 15.50 7.05 -19.30
C ARG A 138 15.70 6.30 -17.98
N TRP A 139 16.49 6.87 -17.06
CA TRP A 139 16.66 6.29 -15.73
C TRP A 139 15.32 6.18 -14.98
N VAL A 140 14.47 7.21 -15.03
CA VAL A 140 13.13 7.19 -14.40
C VAL A 140 12.25 6.06 -14.96
N VAL A 141 12.33 5.81 -16.27
CA VAL A 141 11.62 4.72 -16.95
C VAL A 141 12.17 3.35 -16.56
N ASP A 142 13.50 3.20 -16.61
CA ASP A 142 14.17 1.92 -16.38
C ASP A 142 14.04 1.49 -14.91
N GLU A 143 14.30 2.40 -13.97
CA GLU A 143 14.21 2.14 -12.52
C GLU A 143 12.79 2.25 -11.96
N LYS A 144 11.83 2.75 -12.77
CA LYS A 144 10.43 2.95 -12.37
C LYS A 144 10.31 3.73 -11.05
N SER A 145 11.24 4.65 -10.84
CA SER A 145 11.43 5.36 -9.58
C SER A 145 11.29 6.86 -9.75
N LEU A 146 10.70 7.50 -8.75
CA LEU A 146 10.61 8.97 -8.70
C LEU A 146 11.99 9.58 -8.46
N ILE A 147 12.26 10.69 -9.15
CA ILE A 147 13.41 11.55 -8.89
C ILE A 147 12.96 12.98 -8.55
N VAL A 148 13.73 13.64 -7.69
CA VAL A 148 13.54 15.05 -7.31
C VAL A 148 14.86 15.75 -7.59
N LEU A 149 14.81 16.81 -8.40
CA LEU A 149 15.95 17.52 -8.93
C LEU A 149 15.82 19.02 -8.68
N SER A 150 16.97 19.70 -8.60
CA SER A 150 16.99 21.16 -8.72
C SER A 150 16.95 21.53 -10.22
N PRO A 151 16.15 22.53 -10.64
CA PRO A 151 16.17 23.02 -12.02
C PRO A 151 17.59 23.48 -12.42
N VAL A 152 18.06 23.07 -13.61
CA VAL A 152 19.46 23.25 -14.04
C VAL A 152 19.81 24.72 -14.31
N GLU A 153 18.87 25.51 -14.81
CA GLU A 153 19.11 26.90 -15.23
C GLU A 153 17.99 27.83 -14.78
N SER A 154 18.02 28.27 -13.53
CA SER A 154 17.28 29.48 -13.14
C SER A 154 17.67 29.94 -11.74
N VAL A 155 18.41 31.05 -11.69
CA VAL A 155 18.62 31.82 -10.45
C VAL A 155 17.28 32.28 -9.84
N ALA A 156 16.18 32.26 -10.61
CA ALA A 156 14.83 32.57 -10.16
C ALA A 156 14.07 31.38 -9.55
N PHE A 157 14.63 30.16 -9.57
CA PHE A 157 13.99 28.94 -9.05
C PHE A 157 14.74 28.33 -7.85
N ASP A 158 15.55 29.12 -7.14
CA ASP A 158 16.40 28.69 -6.00
C ASP A 158 15.64 28.07 -4.80
N LYS A 159 14.31 28.05 -4.86
CA LYS A 159 13.41 27.42 -3.87
C LYS A 159 12.46 26.39 -4.47
N ARG A 160 12.67 25.99 -5.72
CA ARG A 160 11.79 25.07 -6.45
C ARG A 160 12.49 23.76 -6.75
N SER A 161 11.70 22.70 -6.80
CA SER A 161 12.16 21.39 -7.25
C SER A 161 11.40 20.98 -8.49
N MET A 162 12.09 20.26 -9.36
CA MET A 162 11.46 19.46 -10.37
C MET A 162 11.30 18.04 -9.86
N VAL A 163 10.08 17.51 -9.93
CA VAL A 163 9.78 16.14 -9.55
C VAL A 163 9.31 15.39 -10.78
N ILE A 164 9.96 14.27 -11.07
CA ILE A 164 9.63 13.42 -12.22
C ILE A 164 9.11 12.09 -11.68
N LEU A 165 7.88 11.78 -12.07
CA LEU A 165 7.10 10.64 -11.59
C LEU A 165 6.84 9.68 -12.75
N PRO A 166 7.30 8.42 -12.69
CA PRO A 166 6.93 7.44 -13.69
C PRO A 166 5.46 7.02 -13.50
N LEU A 167 4.73 6.90 -14.62
CA LEU A 167 3.38 6.35 -14.65
C LEU A 167 3.49 4.88 -15.01
N VAL A 168 3.27 4.00 -14.02
CA VAL A 168 3.53 2.56 -14.15
C VAL A 168 2.25 1.76 -13.92
N ILE A 169 1.96 0.81 -14.82
CA ILE A 169 0.92 -0.20 -14.64
C ILE A 169 1.57 -1.58 -14.68
N GLY A 170 1.51 -2.29 -13.55
CA GLY A 170 2.21 -3.56 -13.39
C GLY A 170 3.72 -3.37 -13.55
N HIS A 171 4.26 -3.79 -14.70
CA HIS A 171 5.68 -3.64 -15.04
C HIS A 171 5.93 -2.74 -16.26
N ILE A 172 4.90 -2.09 -16.79
CA ILE A 172 5.00 -1.26 -17.99
C ILE A 172 4.90 0.20 -17.60
N VAL A 173 5.87 1.00 -18.06
CA VAL A 173 5.80 2.47 -17.95
C VAL A 173 5.00 2.98 -19.13
N ILE A 174 3.90 3.68 -18.85
CA ILE A 174 3.01 4.25 -19.87
C ILE A 174 3.26 5.75 -20.10
N GLY A 175 4.14 6.35 -19.29
CA GLY A 175 4.40 7.78 -19.33
C GLY A 175 5.12 8.29 -18.09
N CYS A 176 5.17 9.62 -17.97
CA CYS A 176 5.65 10.29 -16.76
C CYS A 176 4.90 11.60 -16.51
N VAL A 177 4.86 12.02 -15.26
CA VAL A 177 4.40 13.34 -14.83
C VAL A 177 5.60 14.14 -14.37
N ILE A 178 5.68 15.39 -14.80
CA ILE A 178 6.65 16.35 -14.28
C ILE A 178 5.90 17.40 -13.49
N LEU A 179 6.40 17.66 -12.29
CA LEU A 179 5.90 18.70 -11.39
C LEU A 179 6.99 19.72 -11.15
N LEU A 180 6.65 20.99 -11.23
CA LEU A 180 7.45 22.08 -10.68
C LEU A 180 6.77 22.58 -9.40
N VAL A 181 7.46 22.46 -8.27
CA VAL A 181 6.90 22.75 -6.94
C VAL A 181 7.78 23.72 -6.17
N GLU A 182 7.19 24.60 -5.37
CA GLU A 182 7.91 25.57 -4.52
C GLU A 182 8.37 24.93 -3.20
N LYS A 183 9.20 23.90 -3.34
CA LYS A 183 9.82 23.18 -2.24
C LYS A 183 11.24 22.81 -2.66
N LYS A 184 12.21 22.86 -1.74
CA LYS A 184 13.58 22.47 -2.06
C LYS A 184 13.75 20.95 -2.14
N PRO A 185 14.70 20.42 -2.93
CA PRO A 185 14.87 18.98 -3.10
C PRO A 185 15.14 18.25 -1.78
N GLU A 186 15.86 18.89 -0.86
CA GLU A 186 16.27 18.33 0.43
C GLU A 186 15.09 18.21 1.41
N ASP A 187 14.03 19.01 1.23
CA ASP A 187 12.86 19.04 2.12
C ASP A 187 11.85 17.90 1.82
N PHE A 188 12.12 17.07 0.82
CA PHE A 188 11.28 15.93 0.45
C PHE A 188 11.48 14.73 1.38
N SER A 189 10.63 14.67 2.41
CA SER A 189 10.50 13.49 3.28
C SER A 189 10.15 12.21 2.50
N VAL A 190 10.42 11.06 3.13
CA VAL A 190 10.01 9.74 2.61
C VAL A 190 8.49 9.66 2.40
N LEU A 191 7.72 10.30 3.28
CA LEU A 191 6.26 10.34 3.19
C LEU A 191 5.81 11.08 1.93
N HIS A 192 6.41 12.24 1.64
CA HIS A 192 6.13 13.01 0.41
C HIS A 192 6.31 12.15 -0.84
N ARG A 193 7.44 11.44 -0.93
CA ARG A 193 7.76 10.56 -2.06
C ARG A 193 6.76 9.42 -2.20
N ARG A 194 6.34 8.82 -1.09
CA ARG A 194 5.30 7.78 -1.06
C ARG A 194 3.96 8.30 -1.55
N ILE A 195 3.51 9.45 -1.06
CA ILE A 195 2.23 10.04 -1.46
C ILE A 195 2.24 10.35 -2.97
N LEU A 196 3.31 10.95 -3.47
CA LEU A 196 3.45 11.23 -4.90
C LEU A 196 3.47 9.95 -5.75
N SER A 197 4.08 8.87 -5.25
CA SER A 197 4.06 7.57 -5.94
C SER A 197 2.65 6.98 -5.99
N VAL A 198 1.86 7.14 -4.93
CA VAL A 198 0.44 6.74 -4.91
C VAL A 198 -0.35 7.55 -5.95
N LEU A 199 -0.14 8.86 -6.03
CA LEU A 199 -0.78 9.69 -7.05
C LEU A 199 -0.38 9.26 -8.46
N ALA A 200 0.91 9.03 -8.71
CA ALA A 200 1.40 8.57 -10.00
C ALA A 200 0.78 7.22 -10.40
N TYR A 201 0.62 6.31 -9.46
CA TYR A 201 -0.04 5.03 -9.71
C TYR A 201 -1.53 5.20 -10.08
N GLN A 202 -2.28 5.97 -9.30
CA GLN A 202 -3.69 6.25 -9.61
C GLN A 202 -3.85 7.00 -10.94
N SER A 203 -2.93 7.92 -11.21
CA SER A 203 -2.86 8.62 -12.48
C SER A 203 -2.57 7.70 -13.65
N ALA A 204 -1.65 6.74 -13.48
CA ALA A 204 -1.33 5.77 -14.50
C ALA A 204 -2.58 4.96 -14.89
N ILE A 205 -3.32 4.45 -13.90
CA ILE A 205 -4.58 3.72 -14.14
C ILE A 205 -5.59 4.58 -14.90
N GLY A 206 -5.83 5.81 -14.44
CA GLY A 206 -6.80 6.71 -15.07
C GLY A 206 -6.43 7.04 -16.51
N LEU A 207 -5.17 7.40 -16.77
CA LEU A 207 -4.69 7.74 -18.10
C LEU A 207 -4.71 6.54 -19.05
N PHE A 208 -4.40 5.34 -18.56
CA PHE A 208 -4.51 4.12 -19.37
C PHE A 208 -5.95 3.81 -19.75
N HIS A 209 -6.91 3.96 -18.83
CA HIS A 209 -8.32 3.81 -19.14
C HIS A 209 -8.78 4.81 -20.21
N LEU A 210 -8.38 6.08 -20.08
CA LEU A 210 -8.68 7.14 -21.06
C LEU A 210 -8.10 6.81 -22.43
N GLN A 211 -6.85 6.35 -22.49
CA GLN A 211 -6.19 5.97 -23.73
C GLN A 211 -6.92 4.81 -24.42
N LYS A 212 -7.24 3.76 -23.65
CA LYS A 212 -7.98 2.60 -24.17
C LYS A 212 -9.40 2.96 -24.61
N GLN A 213 -10.04 3.93 -23.96
CA GLN A 213 -11.33 4.43 -24.38
C GLN A 213 -11.24 5.18 -25.71
N GLN A 214 -10.20 6.01 -25.89
CA GLN A 214 -9.99 6.74 -27.13
C GLN A 214 -9.68 5.81 -28.31
N GLU A 215 -8.85 4.78 -28.11
CA GLU A 215 -8.59 3.74 -29.11
C GLU A 215 -9.89 3.06 -29.57
N LYS A 216 -10.74 2.64 -28.64
CA LYS A 216 -12.05 2.03 -28.97
C LYS A 216 -12.96 2.95 -29.78
N VAL A 217 -12.97 4.26 -29.46
CA VAL A 217 -13.79 5.22 -30.21
C VAL A 217 -13.29 5.33 -31.66
N LEU A 218 -11.97 5.33 -31.87
CA LEU A 218 -11.39 5.34 -33.22
C LEU A 218 -11.73 4.05 -33.99
N ASP A 219 -11.52 2.87 -33.38
CA ASP A 219 -11.83 1.58 -34.01
C ASP A 219 -13.31 1.49 -34.43
N THR A 220 -14.23 1.96 -33.58
CA THR A 220 -15.66 1.96 -33.90
C THR A 220 -16.01 2.94 -35.01
N ALA A 221 -15.31 4.07 -35.12
CA ALA A 221 -15.50 5.02 -36.22
C ALA A 221 -15.00 4.45 -37.55
N GLU A 222 -13.85 3.78 -37.55
CA GLU A 222 -13.33 3.07 -38.72
C GLU A 222 -14.28 1.96 -39.16
N LEU A 223 -14.79 1.14 -38.23
CA LEU A 223 -15.75 0.09 -38.53
C LEU A 223 -17.03 0.66 -39.17
N LYS A 224 -17.56 1.78 -38.65
CA LYS A 224 -18.72 2.46 -39.24
C LYS A 224 -18.45 2.91 -40.68
N ASN A 225 -17.25 3.43 -40.95
CA ASN A 225 -16.86 3.85 -42.29
C ASN A 225 -16.74 2.66 -43.26
N VAL A 226 -16.17 1.53 -42.82
CA VAL A 226 -16.07 0.30 -43.62
C VAL A 226 -17.45 -0.28 -43.94
N VAL A 227 -18.35 -0.31 -42.96
CA VAL A 227 -19.74 -0.77 -43.16
C VAL A 227 -20.46 0.16 -44.14
N ALA A 228 -20.36 1.48 -43.97
CA ALA A 228 -20.98 2.44 -44.87
C ALA A 228 -20.45 2.33 -46.31
N ALA A 229 -19.14 2.12 -46.49
CA ALA A 229 -18.53 1.90 -47.80
C ALA A 229 -19.00 0.58 -48.44
N SER A 230 -19.15 -0.48 -47.65
CA SER A 230 -19.64 -1.79 -48.12
C SER A 230 -21.11 -1.71 -48.55
N LEU A 231 -21.95 -1.00 -47.79
CA LEU A 231 -23.34 -0.75 -48.17
C LEU A 231 -23.47 0.07 -49.46
N LYS A 232 -22.60 1.06 -49.67
CA LYS A 232 -22.54 1.80 -50.94
C LYS A 232 -22.13 0.92 -52.12
N LYS A 233 -21.17 0.00 -51.93
CA LYS A 233 -20.76 -0.97 -52.97
C LYS A 233 -21.84 -1.98 -53.31
N LEU A 234 -22.71 -2.31 -52.35
CA LEU A 234 -23.83 -3.23 -52.53
C LEU A 234 -25.04 -2.59 -53.26
N ASN A 235 -24.99 -1.29 -53.57
CA ASN A 235 -26.10 -0.58 -54.21
C ASN A 235 -25.75 -0.06 -55.63
N TYR A 236 -25.50 -1.00 -56.53
CA TYR A 236 -25.79 -0.87 -57.97
C TYR A 236 -26.40 -2.19 -58.47
N GLN A 237 -27.72 -2.34 -58.29
CA GLN A 237 -28.67 -2.67 -59.35
C GLN A 237 -30.08 -2.66 -58.74
N GLU A 238 -30.99 -2.02 -59.47
CA GLU A 238 -32.42 -1.88 -59.17
C GLU A 238 -33.03 -3.20 -58.72
N VAL A 239 -33.42 -3.28 -57.44
CA VAL A 239 -34.53 -4.14 -57.03
C VAL A 239 -35.64 -3.19 -56.64
N THR A 240 -36.57 -3.04 -57.57
CA THR A 240 -37.85 -2.36 -57.41
C THR A 240 -38.53 -2.83 -56.14
N ILE A 241 -39.01 -1.83 -55.41
CA ILE A 241 -39.69 -1.88 -54.13
C ILE A 241 -41.00 -2.65 -54.32
N GLU A 242 -41.03 -3.95 -54.04
CA GLU A 242 -42.30 -4.66 -53.78
C GLU A 242 -42.22 -5.95 -52.95
N CYS A 243 -41.04 -6.37 -52.47
CA CYS A 243 -40.91 -7.54 -51.57
C CYS A 243 -40.25 -7.23 -50.21
N SER A 244 -40.12 -5.96 -49.82
CA SER A 244 -39.18 -5.53 -48.78
C SER A 244 -39.76 -5.34 -47.36
N ASN A 245 -41.02 -5.69 -47.08
CA ASN A 245 -41.52 -5.56 -45.70
C ASN A 245 -41.42 -6.88 -44.91
N GLU A 246 -41.68 -8.05 -45.50
CA GLU A 246 -41.65 -9.30 -44.72
C GLU A 246 -40.24 -9.87 -44.53
N VAL A 247 -39.38 -9.80 -45.55
CA VAL A 247 -38.00 -10.31 -45.46
C VAL A 247 -37.11 -9.42 -44.60
N TYR A 248 -37.33 -8.10 -44.63
CA TYR A 248 -36.58 -7.15 -43.80
C TYR A 248 -36.98 -7.25 -42.32
N ILE A 249 -38.27 -7.46 -42.02
CA ILE A 249 -38.74 -7.72 -40.66
C ILE A 249 -38.22 -9.07 -40.17
N HIS A 250 -38.21 -10.11 -41.01
CA HIS A 250 -37.68 -11.42 -40.61
C HIS A 250 -36.17 -11.37 -40.34
N ASN A 251 -35.40 -10.66 -41.17
CA ASN A 251 -33.96 -10.50 -40.97
C ASN A 251 -33.63 -9.63 -39.76
N LEU A 252 -34.40 -8.56 -39.49
CA LEU A 252 -34.25 -7.76 -38.26
C LEU A 252 -34.58 -8.57 -37.01
N LYS A 253 -35.55 -9.48 -37.08
CA LYS A 253 -35.90 -10.37 -35.96
C LYS A 253 -34.79 -11.39 -35.67
N VAL A 254 -34.20 -11.99 -36.70
CA VAL A 254 -33.06 -12.90 -36.57
C VAL A 254 -31.83 -12.17 -36.04
N VAL A 255 -31.56 -10.94 -36.51
CA VAL A 255 -30.45 -10.11 -36.00
C VAL A 255 -30.69 -9.74 -34.53
N SER A 256 -31.92 -9.39 -34.15
CA SER A 256 -32.29 -9.11 -32.75
C SER A 256 -32.10 -10.33 -31.85
N GLU A 257 -32.49 -11.52 -32.30
CA GLU A 257 -32.29 -12.78 -31.57
C GLU A 257 -30.81 -13.12 -31.38
N ILE A 258 -29.98 -12.91 -32.42
CA ILE A 258 -28.53 -13.11 -32.34
C ILE A 258 -27.89 -12.10 -31.37
N ILE A 259 -28.29 -10.82 -31.44
CA ILE A 259 -27.80 -9.79 -30.52
C ILE A 259 -28.16 -10.14 -29.08
N ASN A 260 -29.40 -10.56 -28.81
CA ASN A 260 -29.83 -10.96 -27.47
C ASN A 260 -29.08 -12.19 -26.96
N ALA A 261 -28.86 -13.21 -27.81
CA ALA A 261 -28.09 -14.39 -27.45
C ALA A 261 -26.62 -14.08 -27.15
N LEU A 262 -26.01 -13.14 -27.91
CA LEU A 262 -24.66 -12.65 -27.63
C LEU A 262 -24.60 -11.84 -26.33
N PHE A 263 -25.62 -11.01 -26.08
CA PHE A 263 -25.71 -10.24 -24.85
C PHE A 263 -25.82 -11.15 -23.62
N GLU A 264 -26.65 -12.18 -23.67
CA GLU A 264 -26.75 -13.19 -22.61
C GLU A 264 -25.43 -13.93 -22.39
N LYS A 265 -24.72 -14.33 -23.46
CA LYS A 265 -23.40 -14.98 -23.33
C LYS A 265 -22.37 -14.07 -22.68
N ILE A 266 -22.35 -12.78 -23.04
CA ILE A 266 -21.46 -11.79 -22.44
C ILE A 266 -21.81 -11.62 -20.96
N LEU A 267 -23.10 -11.51 -20.62
CA LEU A 267 -23.56 -11.39 -19.24
C LEU A 267 -23.20 -12.62 -18.41
N GLN A 268 -23.44 -13.83 -18.92
CA GLN A 268 -23.03 -15.08 -18.27
C GLN A 268 -21.52 -15.15 -18.08
N HIS A 269 -20.73 -14.71 -19.08
CA HIS A 269 -19.28 -14.67 -18.96
C HIS A 269 -18.82 -13.69 -17.88
N GLN A 270 -19.41 -12.49 -17.80
CA GLN A 270 -19.10 -11.52 -16.74
C GLN A 270 -19.52 -12.03 -15.36
N ILE A 271 -20.70 -12.63 -15.23
CA ILE A 271 -21.15 -13.28 -13.99
C ILE A 271 -20.17 -14.40 -13.58
N SER A 272 -19.69 -15.20 -14.54
CA SER A 272 -18.72 -16.26 -14.26
C SER A 272 -17.37 -15.69 -13.76
N LYS A 273 -16.89 -14.58 -14.33
CA LYS A 273 -15.69 -13.89 -13.86
C LYS A 273 -15.85 -13.33 -12.46
N VAL A 274 -17.00 -12.70 -12.15
CA VAL A 274 -17.31 -12.20 -10.80
C VAL A 274 -17.36 -13.34 -9.80
N LYS A 275 -17.97 -14.49 -10.15
CA LYS A 275 -17.97 -15.68 -9.28
C LYS A 275 -16.56 -16.22 -9.03
N ILE A 276 -15.72 -16.34 -10.07
CA ILE A 276 -14.32 -16.78 -9.93
C ILE A 276 -13.55 -15.81 -9.02
N PHE A 277 -13.75 -14.50 -9.19
CA PHE A 277 -13.08 -13.49 -8.37
C PHE A 277 -13.55 -13.52 -6.92
N GLN A 278 -14.86 -13.71 -6.68
CA GLN A 278 -15.40 -13.92 -5.33
C GLN A 278 -14.84 -15.18 -4.69
N THR A 279 -14.81 -16.32 -5.39
CA THR A 279 -14.24 -17.57 -4.86
C THR A 279 -12.75 -17.43 -4.54
N ALA A 280 -11.98 -16.77 -5.41
CA ALA A 280 -10.56 -16.50 -5.16
C ALA A 280 -10.37 -15.55 -3.95
N TYR A 281 -11.18 -14.50 -3.86
CA TYR A 281 -11.17 -13.57 -2.72
C TYR A 281 -11.50 -14.28 -1.41
N TYR A 282 -12.55 -15.12 -1.37
CA TYR A 282 -12.89 -15.92 -0.19
C TYR A 282 -11.76 -16.88 0.19
N ALA A 283 -11.09 -17.51 -0.78
CA ALA A 283 -9.96 -18.40 -0.51
C ALA A 283 -8.77 -17.65 0.12
N VAL A 284 -8.46 -16.44 -0.37
CA VAL A 284 -7.40 -15.59 0.20
C VAL A 284 -7.75 -15.15 1.62
N VAL A 285 -8.99 -14.72 1.86
CA VAL A 285 -9.45 -14.32 3.20
C VAL A 285 -9.40 -15.51 4.17
N GLN A 286 -9.81 -16.72 3.76
CA GLN A 286 -9.73 -17.93 4.58
C GLN A 286 -8.27 -18.31 4.91
N LEU A 287 -7.35 -18.17 3.96
CA LEU A 287 -5.92 -18.39 4.21
C LEU A 287 -5.37 -17.42 5.26
N GLU A 288 -5.76 -16.15 5.21
CA GLU A 288 -5.27 -15.14 6.15
C GLU A 288 -5.87 -15.31 7.55
N ILE A 289 -7.14 -15.73 7.65
CA ILE A 289 -7.77 -16.15 8.91
C ILE A 289 -6.99 -17.32 9.52
N ASN A 290 -6.67 -18.34 8.72
CA ASN A 290 -5.92 -19.50 9.20
C ASN A 290 -4.50 -19.15 9.67
N ARG A 291 -3.82 -18.23 8.96
CA ARG A 291 -2.50 -17.71 9.39
C ARG A 291 -2.57 -16.96 10.71
N SER A 292 -3.60 -16.14 10.87
CA SER A 292 -3.86 -15.39 12.11
C SER A 292 -4.11 -16.34 13.27
N PHE A 293 -4.94 -17.38 13.06
CA PHE A 293 -5.23 -18.41 14.06
C PHE A 293 -3.97 -19.18 14.49
N ASN A 294 -3.14 -19.60 13.53
CA ASN A 294 -1.87 -20.28 13.81
C ASN A 294 -0.89 -19.38 14.59
N SER A 295 -0.89 -18.08 14.33
CA SER A 295 -0.07 -17.11 15.06
C SER A 295 -0.53 -16.97 16.51
N ILE A 296 -1.85 -16.95 16.75
CA ILE A 296 -2.43 -16.94 18.10
C ILE A 296 -2.05 -18.21 18.87
N GLU A 297 -2.13 -19.39 18.26
CA GLU A 297 -1.74 -20.65 18.92
C GLU A 297 -0.25 -20.66 19.28
N ARG A 298 0.62 -20.17 18.40
CA ARG A 298 2.06 -20.00 18.71
C ARG A 298 2.27 -19.05 19.89
N LEU A 299 1.54 -17.93 19.95
CA LEU A 299 1.61 -17.00 21.07
C LEU A 299 1.13 -17.63 22.39
N LYS A 300 0.09 -18.48 22.36
CA LYS A 300 -0.34 -19.24 23.54
C LYS A 300 0.72 -20.22 24.04
N VAL A 301 1.42 -20.89 23.12
CA VAL A 301 2.55 -21.79 23.48
C VAL A 301 3.67 -20.99 24.14
N VAL A 302 4.06 -19.86 23.55
CA VAL A 302 5.06 -18.95 24.14
C VAL A 302 4.61 -18.46 25.51
N GLN A 303 3.35 -18.04 25.65
CA GLN A 303 2.78 -17.61 26.94
C GLN A 303 2.84 -18.73 27.99
N LYS A 304 2.54 -19.97 27.62
CA LYS A 304 2.62 -21.13 28.52
C LYS A 304 4.07 -21.43 28.92
N SER A 305 5.02 -21.35 28.00
CA SER A 305 6.45 -21.50 28.28
C SER A 305 6.96 -20.39 29.22
N VAL A 306 6.55 -19.14 28.99
CA VAL A 306 6.90 -18.01 29.86
C VAL A 306 6.33 -18.21 31.27
N ARG A 307 5.06 -18.62 31.40
CA ARG A 307 4.47 -18.95 32.72
C ARG A 307 5.20 -20.10 33.43
N SER A 308 5.60 -21.12 32.69
CA SER A 308 6.36 -22.24 33.25
C SER A 308 7.76 -21.84 33.72
N TYR A 309 8.38 -20.85 33.07
CA TYR A 309 9.76 -20.46 33.36
C TYR A 309 9.86 -19.43 34.50
N TYR A 310 8.87 -18.54 34.61
CA TYR A 310 8.85 -17.46 35.61
C TYR A 310 7.93 -17.74 36.81
N GLY A 311 7.25 -18.90 36.84
CA GLY A 311 6.21 -19.20 37.81
C GLY A 311 4.93 -18.38 37.56
N ASP A 312 3.82 -18.73 38.22
CA ASP A 312 2.59 -17.94 38.19
C ASP A 312 2.83 -16.58 38.87
N ILE A 313 3.38 -15.63 38.13
CA ILE A 313 3.34 -14.23 38.51
C ILE A 313 1.88 -13.81 38.31
N THR A 314 1.09 -13.94 39.36
CA THR A 314 -0.21 -13.29 39.51
C THR A 314 0.01 -11.77 39.56
N LEU A 315 0.29 -11.18 38.40
CA LEU A 315 0.03 -9.76 38.18
C LEU A 315 -1.44 -9.54 38.51
N GLY A 316 -1.69 -8.73 39.55
CA GLY A 316 -2.98 -8.54 40.18
C GLY A 316 -4.13 -8.44 39.17
N GLN A 317 -5.16 -9.27 39.40
CA GLN A 317 -6.39 -9.37 38.62
C GLN A 317 -7.26 -8.10 38.70
N ARG A 318 -6.77 -6.97 38.20
CA ARG A 318 -7.63 -5.85 37.81
C ARG A 318 -7.18 -5.39 36.44
N GLU A 319 -8.12 -5.39 35.49
CA GLU A 319 -8.05 -4.81 34.12
C GLU A 319 -7.86 -5.75 32.90
N ASN A 320 -7.85 -7.08 33.04
CA ASN A 320 -7.76 -7.97 31.86
C ASN A 320 -9.09 -8.52 31.32
N ASP A 321 -10.24 -8.23 31.95
CA ASP A 321 -11.55 -8.68 31.45
C ASP A 321 -12.06 -7.86 30.24
N SER A 322 -11.40 -6.76 29.88
CA SER A 322 -11.83 -5.87 28.79
C SER A 322 -11.26 -6.24 27.42
N ILE A 323 -10.22 -7.07 27.34
CA ILE A 323 -9.55 -7.39 26.06
C ILE A 323 -10.10 -8.68 25.44
N LEU A 324 -10.63 -9.61 26.24
CA LEU A 324 -11.20 -10.87 25.74
C LEU A 324 -12.65 -10.74 25.27
N THR A 325 -13.35 -9.64 25.59
CA THR A 325 -14.70 -9.34 25.10
C THR A 325 -14.73 -8.76 23.68
N LEU A 326 -13.57 -8.37 23.11
CA LEU A 326 -13.48 -7.80 21.76
C LEU A 326 -13.33 -8.83 20.65
N PHE A 327 -13.17 -10.11 20.97
CA PHE A 327 -12.95 -11.16 19.97
C PHE A 327 -13.82 -12.40 20.24
N LEU A 328 -15.13 -12.29 19.92
CA LEU A 328 -16.04 -13.30 19.32
C LEU A 328 -17.45 -13.29 19.96
N PRO A 329 -18.55 -13.54 19.20
CA PRO A 329 -18.60 -14.00 17.80
C PRO A 329 -19.44 -13.12 16.85
N LEU A 330 -18.85 -12.75 15.70
CA LEU A 330 -19.59 -12.62 14.44
C LEU A 330 -19.88 -14.05 13.93
N ARG A 331 -20.93 -14.68 14.46
CA ARG A 331 -21.35 -16.01 14.00
C ARG A 331 -22.87 -16.21 14.10
N SER A 332 -23.62 -15.39 13.38
CA SER A 332 -24.92 -15.73 12.76
C SER A 332 -25.40 -14.48 12.00
N GLU A 333 -26.19 -14.67 10.94
CA GLU A 333 -26.71 -13.62 10.03
C GLU A 333 -25.79 -13.29 8.84
N TYR A 334 -25.49 -14.28 8.01
CA TYR A 334 -25.47 -14.12 6.54
C TYR A 334 -25.58 -15.52 5.91
N VAL A 335 -26.75 -16.14 6.13
CA VAL A 335 -27.28 -17.21 5.26
C VAL A 335 -28.74 -16.84 5.03
N GLN A 336 -28.98 -16.09 3.96
CA GLN A 336 -30.16 -16.16 3.11
C GLN A 336 -29.82 -15.51 1.77
#